data_AF-A0A816FQE6-F1
#
_entry.id   AF-A0A816FQE6-F1
#
_cell.length_a   1.000
_cell.length_b   1.000
_cell.length_c   1.000
_cell.angle_alpha   90.00
_cell.angle_beta   90.00
_cell.angle_gamma   90.00
#
_symmetry.space_group_name_H-M   'P 1'
#
loop_
_entity.id
_entity.type
_entity.pdbx_description
1 polymer ?
#
loop_
_entity_poly.entity_id
_entity_poly.type
_entity_poly.pdbx_seq_one_letter_code
_entity_poly.pdbx_strand_id
1 'polypeptide(L)'
;MNAYQQKISILNDEMTQLKQDLTSRDNEISQLRIQYKILKQRSRSVDRTSNGNNNNHGNDDGNRSRRGVSVDGGGNLREQLDASFDEIRLLKNKLLRLEDELNNSVLEKETLLVKLDEQSKQNVGDAINEDLQLFTDKINNLITFIKENKLDDKILTDLQQSLRPNRWSKQAPEEDVSTTISKSNQQTSTIVHQANEFLSLIQNKQEVLDKIRYRLTNLTYDASDTCTLLEELDSTKHELEDTQQICHQLQTTIDNIQLSSKKVEEQLKAQITATQTLEKNLEQQKTANNELQKENTRLAALNAKQAQDTRHVEQLRQSIVTFEKKLDQKQTRVNELSMKIIEKEDIIETKVKECQKHRMELRELEEKYYTLGKQLEEQITSMAKEMDKLNMEKEMLRYDLETLRLNQQSERPKSLLVEDEIARVKAECRQQIIDAEIESHKLRLNQSNNEKDELLKIIKDLEKKYKELQVKYDADGHAWARLKADMAEKQRKYDESIKLKSELQNAVDRLRQKLYDLELHSQEKQNKYNIDKQQWEIQRVEYTGKINELEEQLSKVTKRQRKDLDT
;
A
#
# COMPACT_ATOMS: atom_id res chain seq x y z
N MET A 1 19.11 -14.31 11.46
CA MET A 1 18.28 -14.13 12.67
C MET A 1 19.00 -13.32 13.73
N ASN A 2 20.09 -13.82 14.34
CA ASN A 2 20.81 -13.10 15.40
C ASN A 2 21.31 -11.70 15.02
N ALA A 3 21.80 -11.51 13.79
CA ALA A 3 22.22 -10.17 13.30
C ALA A 3 21.05 -9.17 13.19
N TYR A 4 19.84 -9.64 12.90
CA TYR A 4 18.65 -8.79 12.87
C TYR A 4 18.17 -8.45 14.29
N GLN A 5 18.23 -9.41 15.23
CA GLN A 5 17.97 -9.14 16.64
C GLN A 5 18.95 -8.13 17.23
N GLN A 6 20.23 -8.19 16.86
CA GLN A 6 21.23 -7.22 17.31
C GLN A 6 20.96 -5.81 16.75
N LYS A 7 20.57 -5.71 15.47
CA LYS A 7 20.15 -4.42 14.88
C LYS A 7 18.89 -3.85 15.53
N ILE A 8 17.91 -4.71 15.84
CA ILE A 8 16.68 -4.30 16.55
C ILE A 8 17.02 -3.79 17.96
N SER A 9 17.96 -4.44 18.67
CA SER A 9 18.42 -3.99 19.98
C SER A 9 19.05 -2.60 19.92
N ILE A 10 19.97 -2.39 18.97
CA ILE A 10 20.65 -1.08 18.80
C ILE A 10 19.63 0.01 18.47
N LEU A 11 18.67 -0.26 17.58
CA LEU A 11 17.60 0.69 17.25
C LEU A 11 16.70 1.00 18.45
N ASN A 12 16.42 0.02 19.31
CA ASN A 12 15.66 0.25 20.53
C ASN A 12 16.44 1.11 21.54
N ASP A 13 17.74 0.91 21.65
CA ASP A 13 18.60 1.72 22.52
C ASP A 13 18.68 3.17 22.01
N GLU A 14 18.85 3.38 20.70
CA GLU A 14 18.80 4.71 20.07
C GLU A 14 17.43 5.38 20.24
N MET A 15 16.34 4.62 20.10
CA MET A 15 14.98 5.15 20.31
C MET A 15 14.73 5.53 21.76
N THR A 16 15.34 4.82 22.71
CA THR A 16 15.25 5.13 24.15
C THR A 16 16.04 6.41 24.46
N GLN A 17 17.24 6.55 23.91
CA GLN A 17 18.06 7.76 24.04
C GLN A 17 17.34 9.00 23.48
N LEU A 18 16.75 8.88 22.28
CA LEU A 18 16.00 9.97 21.65
C LEU A 18 14.76 10.39 22.45
N LYS A 19 14.06 9.45 23.09
CA LYS A 19 12.94 9.77 24.01
C LYS A 19 13.43 10.54 25.23
N GLN A 20 14.58 10.18 25.76
CA GLN A 20 15.17 10.85 26.92
C GLN A 20 15.59 12.30 26.57
N ASP A 21 16.19 12.49 25.40
CA ASP A 21 16.58 13.82 24.89
C ASP A 21 15.36 14.72 24.61
N LEU A 22 14.29 14.16 24.04
CA LEU A 22 13.01 14.88 23.85
C LEU A 22 12.43 15.33 25.19
N THR A 23 12.43 14.46 26.20
CA THR A 23 11.93 14.79 27.53
C THR A 23 12.78 15.88 28.20
N SER A 24 14.10 15.85 28.00
CA SER A 24 15.00 16.89 28.48
C SER A 24 14.73 18.25 27.82
N ARG A 25 14.52 18.28 26.49
CA ARG A 25 14.18 19.51 25.77
C ARG A 25 12.82 20.07 26.15
N ASP A 26 11.82 19.22 26.37
CA ASP A 26 10.51 19.67 26.84
C ASP A 26 10.58 20.32 28.23
N ASN A 27 11.44 19.79 29.11
CA ASN A 27 11.70 20.41 30.42
C ASN A 27 12.39 21.78 30.26
N GLU A 28 13.36 21.91 29.36
CA GLU A 28 14.05 23.16 29.08
C GLU A 28 13.10 24.24 28.49
N ILE A 29 12.26 23.86 27.52
CA ILE A 29 11.21 24.72 26.96
C ILE A 29 10.21 25.14 28.04
N SER A 30 9.85 24.23 28.94
CA SER A 30 8.96 24.53 30.06
C SER A 30 9.58 25.55 31.02
N GLN A 31 10.87 25.43 31.32
CA GLN A 31 11.61 26.41 32.11
C GLN A 31 11.67 27.78 31.42
N LEU A 32 11.94 27.83 30.11
CA LEU A 32 11.93 29.08 29.34
C LEU A 32 10.55 29.74 29.34
N ARG A 33 9.46 28.96 29.25
CA ARG A 33 8.08 29.48 29.36
C ARG A 33 7.81 30.09 30.74
N ILE A 34 8.32 29.48 31.81
CA ILE A 34 8.21 30.01 33.17
C ILE A 34 8.99 31.33 33.29
N GLN A 35 10.23 31.37 32.81
CA GLN A 35 11.05 32.58 32.81
C GLN A 35 10.40 33.71 32.02
N TYR A 36 9.84 33.41 30.84
CA TYR A 36 9.12 34.39 30.02
C TYR A 36 7.87 34.93 30.74
N LYS A 37 7.10 34.07 31.45
CA LYS A 37 5.96 34.50 32.27
C LYS A 37 6.39 35.44 33.40
N ILE A 38 7.50 35.14 34.08
CA ILE A 38 8.05 36.00 35.14
C ILE A 38 8.49 37.34 34.56
N LEU A 39 9.18 37.34 33.41
CA LEU A 39 9.63 38.58 32.75
C LEU A 39 8.43 39.46 32.33
N LYS A 40 7.38 38.84 31.79
CA LYS A 40 6.13 39.51 31.41
C LYS A 40 5.34 40.05 32.61
N GLN A 41 5.44 39.41 33.77
CA GLN A 41 4.86 39.94 35.01
C GLN A 41 5.66 41.13 35.56
N ARG A 42 6.99 41.08 35.46
CA ARG A 42 7.88 42.17 35.88
C ARG A 42 7.73 43.41 34.98
N SER A 43 7.56 43.24 33.67
CA SER A 43 7.30 44.39 32.78
C SER A 43 5.94 45.05 33.06
N ARG A 44 4.93 44.29 33.46
CA ARG A 44 3.61 44.82 33.84
C ARG A 44 3.56 45.45 35.24
N SER A 45 4.50 45.14 36.13
CA SER A 45 4.54 45.75 37.47
C SER A 45 5.22 47.12 37.50
N VAL A 46 6.02 47.46 36.48
CA VAL A 46 6.67 48.79 36.37
C VAL A 46 5.67 49.88 35.96
N ASP A 47 4.64 49.55 35.17
CA ASP A 47 3.65 50.53 34.68
C ASP A 47 2.47 50.82 35.64
N ARG A 48 2.42 50.18 36.82
CA ARG A 48 1.26 50.28 37.74
C ARG A 48 1.47 51.13 38.99
N THR A 49 2.61 51.82 39.15
CA THR A 49 2.87 52.67 40.33
C THR A 49 2.61 54.17 40.13
N SER A 50 2.08 54.61 38.99
CA SER A 50 1.81 56.02 38.71
C SER A 50 0.36 56.27 38.28
N ASN A 51 -0.62 55.92 39.13
CA ASN A 51 -1.94 56.55 39.07
C ASN A 51 -2.72 56.29 40.37
N GLY A 52 -2.56 57.20 41.33
CA GLY A 52 -3.35 57.26 42.55
C GLY A 52 -3.82 58.69 42.79
N ASN A 53 -5.08 58.95 42.40
CA ASN A 53 -6.00 60.00 42.83
C ASN A 53 -5.44 61.23 43.57
N ASN A 54 -5.55 62.39 42.92
CA ASN A 54 -5.60 63.68 43.57
C ASN A 54 -7.02 64.24 43.43
N ASN A 55 -7.76 64.36 44.54
CA ASN A 55 -8.67 65.47 44.78
C ASN A 55 -9.14 65.57 46.25
N ASN A 56 -8.95 66.78 46.77
CA ASN A 56 -9.62 67.49 47.87
C ASN A 56 -9.30 67.25 49.36
N HIS A 57 -8.63 68.28 49.90
CA HIS A 57 -8.99 69.13 51.06
C HIS A 57 -8.91 68.59 52.50
N GLY A 58 -8.04 69.26 53.28
CA GLY A 58 -8.43 69.85 54.58
C GLY A 58 -7.97 69.11 55.84
N ASN A 59 -6.97 69.71 56.51
CA ASN A 59 -6.63 69.66 57.95
C ASN A 59 -6.75 68.33 58.70
N ASP A 60 -5.61 67.80 59.18
CA ASP A 60 -5.33 67.84 60.62
C ASP A 60 -3.90 67.37 60.94
N ASP A 61 -3.40 67.91 62.05
CA ASP A 61 -2.09 67.70 62.66
C ASP A 61 -1.72 66.22 62.90
N GLY A 62 -0.42 65.90 62.81
CA GLY A 62 0.09 64.69 63.45
C GLY A 62 1.36 64.10 62.86
N ASN A 63 2.50 64.67 63.26
CA ASN A 63 3.77 63.98 63.52
C ASN A 63 3.89 62.50 63.10
N ARG A 64 4.74 62.18 62.11
CA ARG A 64 5.77 61.14 62.26
C ARG A 64 6.75 61.04 61.07
N SER A 65 8.01 61.27 61.44
CA SER A 65 9.21 60.56 60.98
C SER A 65 9.59 60.62 59.49
N ARG A 66 10.41 61.63 59.20
CA ARG A 66 11.41 61.63 58.13
C ARG A 66 12.34 60.41 58.23
N ARG A 67 12.35 59.57 57.20
CA ARG A 67 13.59 58.93 56.69
C ARG A 67 13.61 59.14 55.18
N GLY A 68 14.29 60.21 54.78
CA GLY A 68 14.59 60.48 53.38
C GLY A 68 15.64 59.50 52.88
N VAL A 69 15.31 58.83 51.77
CA VAL A 69 16.31 58.38 50.80
C VAL A 69 16.06 59.25 49.58
N SER A 70 16.85 60.31 49.45
CA SER A 70 16.95 61.10 48.23
C SER A 70 17.70 60.25 47.22
N VAL A 71 16.99 59.80 46.19
CA VAL A 71 17.61 59.36 44.94
C VAL A 71 17.29 60.44 43.92
N ASP A 72 18.33 61.14 43.48
CA ASP A 72 18.32 62.08 42.37
C ASP A 72 17.72 61.44 41.11
N GLY A 73 16.41 61.64 40.94
CA GLY A 73 15.65 61.19 39.79
C GLY A 73 15.77 62.19 38.65
N GLY A 74 16.86 62.12 37.89
CA GLY A 74 17.03 62.94 36.69
C GLY A 74 18.03 62.41 35.66
N GLY A 75 19.03 61.63 36.06
CA GLY A 75 20.09 61.14 35.16
C GLY A 75 19.83 59.81 34.46
N ASN A 76 18.85 59.01 34.93
CA ASN A 76 18.83 57.56 34.68
C ASN A 76 18.01 57.13 33.43
N LEU A 77 17.23 58.03 32.82
CA LEU A 77 16.46 57.69 31.62
C LEU A 77 17.35 57.49 30.40
N ARG A 78 18.47 58.21 30.32
CA ARG A 78 19.39 58.12 29.17
C ARG A 78 20.27 56.88 29.24
N GLU A 79 20.79 56.53 30.42
CA GLU A 79 21.49 55.25 30.62
C GLU A 79 20.56 54.05 30.44
N GLN A 80 19.29 54.13 30.86
CA GLN A 80 18.31 53.07 30.60
C GLN A 80 17.94 52.96 29.11
N LEU A 81 17.85 54.07 28.38
CA LEU A 81 17.66 54.09 26.94
C LEU A 81 18.88 53.53 26.19
N ASP A 82 20.08 53.93 26.57
CA ASP A 82 21.32 53.43 25.96
C ASP A 82 21.52 51.93 26.26
N ALA A 83 21.24 51.48 27.48
CA ALA A 83 21.27 50.06 27.84
C ALA A 83 20.22 49.23 27.07
N SER A 84 19.02 49.79 26.83
CA SER A 84 18.00 49.12 26.03
C SER A 84 18.30 49.14 24.53
N PHE A 85 18.98 50.17 24.02
CA PHE A 85 19.50 50.16 22.65
C PHE A 85 20.62 49.13 22.45
N ASP A 86 21.51 48.96 23.43
CA ASP A 86 22.54 47.93 23.41
C ASP A 86 21.93 46.52 23.51
N GLU A 87 20.87 46.33 24.31
CA GLU A 87 20.13 45.07 24.38
C GLU A 87 19.41 44.76 23.06
N ILE A 88 18.79 45.76 22.42
CA ILE A 88 18.19 45.63 21.08
C ILE A 88 19.25 45.25 20.04
N ARG A 89 20.44 45.87 20.10
CA ARG A 89 21.57 45.56 19.21
C ARG A 89 22.07 44.13 19.43
N LEU A 90 22.15 43.68 20.69
CA LEU A 90 22.53 42.30 21.04
C LEU A 90 21.50 41.28 20.53
N LEU A 91 20.21 41.58 20.69
CA LEU A 91 19.11 40.74 20.20
C LEU A 91 19.10 40.66 18.68
N LYS A 92 19.34 41.79 17.98
CA LYS A 92 19.46 41.81 16.52
C LYS A 92 20.61 40.93 16.03
N ASN A 93 21.77 40.97 16.70
CA ASN A 93 22.90 40.10 16.37
C ASN A 93 22.63 38.63 16.67
N LYS A 94 21.87 38.30 17.72
CA LYS A 94 21.42 36.92 17.98
C LYS A 94 20.45 36.43 16.89
N LEU A 95 19.55 37.29 16.44
CA LEU A 95 18.59 36.98 15.38
C LEU A 95 19.30 36.67 14.06
N LEU A 96 20.29 37.49 13.68
CA LEU A 96 21.15 37.24 12.52
C LEU A 96 21.87 35.89 12.59
N ARG A 97 22.44 35.52 13.76
CA ARG A 97 23.09 34.20 13.92
C ARG A 97 22.10 33.05 13.80
N LEU A 98 20.89 33.18 14.36
CA LEU A 98 19.86 32.15 14.24
C LEU A 98 19.36 32.02 12.79
N GLU A 99 19.34 33.12 12.04
CA GLU A 99 18.99 33.14 10.62
C GLU A 99 20.08 32.43 9.78
N ASP A 100 21.36 32.66 10.09
CA ASP A 100 22.49 31.95 9.49
C ASP A 100 22.50 30.44 9.85
N GLU A 101 22.21 30.08 11.11
CA GLU A 101 22.08 28.68 11.55
C GLU A 101 20.91 27.97 10.86
N LEU A 102 19.78 28.66 10.69
CA LEU A 102 18.63 28.13 9.96
C LEU A 102 18.95 27.90 8.49
N ASN A 103 19.61 28.87 7.84
CA ASN A 103 20.03 28.74 6.45
C ASN A 103 21.03 27.59 6.27
N ASN A 104 21.98 27.43 7.18
CA ASN A 104 22.91 26.29 7.16
C ASN A 104 22.19 24.95 7.35
N SER A 105 21.20 24.87 8.24
CA SER A 105 20.41 23.65 8.44
C SER A 105 19.54 23.29 7.23
N VAL A 106 18.99 24.30 6.54
CA VAL A 106 18.25 24.10 5.29
C VAL A 106 19.19 23.57 4.21
N LEU A 107 20.38 24.16 4.05
CA LEU A 107 21.38 23.73 3.08
C LEU A 107 21.86 22.29 3.35
N GLU A 108 22.07 21.92 4.61
CA GLU A 108 22.46 20.57 5.01
C GLU A 108 21.35 19.55 4.69
N LYS A 109 20.08 19.90 4.94
CA LYS A 109 18.93 19.06 4.60
C LYS A 109 18.72 18.91 3.10
N GLU A 110 18.90 19.97 2.32
CA GLU A 110 18.87 19.89 0.85
C GLU A 110 19.99 18.99 0.33
N THR A 111 21.19 19.09 0.90
CA THR A 111 22.32 18.22 0.55
C THR A 111 22.05 16.75 0.88
N LEU A 112 21.42 16.47 2.02
CA LEU A 112 21.03 15.11 2.40
C LEU A 112 19.90 14.55 1.51
N LEU A 113 18.96 15.39 1.08
CA LEU A 113 17.90 15.02 0.14
C LEU A 113 18.48 14.65 -1.24
N VAL A 114 19.46 15.40 -1.73
CA VAL A 114 20.17 15.07 -2.98
C VAL A 114 20.89 13.72 -2.84
N LYS A 115 21.62 13.49 -1.73
CA LYS A 115 22.28 12.19 -1.47
C LYS A 115 21.30 11.01 -1.39
N LEU A 116 20.12 11.21 -0.80
CA LEU A 116 19.05 10.21 -0.73
C LEU A 116 18.45 9.91 -2.11
N ASP A 117 18.25 10.94 -2.94
CA ASP A 117 17.77 10.78 -4.32
C ASP A 117 18.79 10.01 -5.16
N GLU A 118 20.08 10.35 -5.05
CA GLU A 118 21.21 9.63 -5.70
C GLU A 118 21.28 8.16 -5.26
N GLN A 119 21.20 7.87 -3.95
CA GLN A 119 21.19 6.49 -3.44
C GLN A 119 19.95 5.71 -3.87
N SER A 120 18.78 6.37 -4.01
CA SER A 120 17.57 5.71 -4.48
C SER A 120 17.69 5.29 -5.95
N LYS A 121 18.33 6.10 -6.79
CA LYS A 121 18.57 5.79 -8.20
C LYS A 121 19.58 4.64 -8.37
N GLN A 122 20.59 4.60 -7.51
CA GLN A 122 21.62 3.55 -7.54
C GLN A 122 21.06 2.19 -7.09
N ASN A 123 20.28 2.15 -6.00
CA ASN A 123 19.65 0.91 -5.51
C ASN A 123 18.59 0.33 -6.46
N VAL A 124 17.89 1.17 -7.23
CA VAL A 124 16.92 0.70 -8.24
C VAL A 124 17.64 0.16 -9.49
N GLY A 125 18.77 0.75 -9.88
CA GLY A 125 19.59 0.26 -10.99
C GLY A 125 20.21 -1.11 -10.73
N ASP A 126 20.73 -1.32 -9.53
CA ASP A 126 21.40 -2.59 -9.16
C ASP A 126 20.39 -3.74 -8.99
N ALA A 127 19.22 -3.49 -8.39
CA ALA A 127 18.17 -4.51 -8.23
C ALA A 127 17.55 -4.95 -9.56
N ILE A 128 17.34 -4.03 -10.50
CA ILE A 128 16.81 -4.36 -11.84
C ILE A 128 17.84 -5.17 -12.64
N ASN A 129 19.14 -4.85 -12.52
CA ASN A 129 20.19 -5.60 -13.18
C ASN A 129 20.37 -7.01 -12.60
N GLU A 130 20.29 -7.19 -11.27
CA GLU A 130 20.34 -8.53 -10.66
C GLU A 130 19.14 -9.40 -11.07
N ASP A 131 17.93 -8.85 -11.10
CA ASP A 131 16.72 -9.58 -11.52
C ASP A 131 16.75 -9.94 -13.02
N LEU A 132 17.26 -9.04 -13.87
CA LEU A 132 17.48 -9.32 -15.29
C LEU A 132 18.55 -10.40 -15.50
N GLN A 133 19.66 -10.35 -14.76
CA GLN A 133 20.72 -11.35 -14.83
C GLN A 133 20.19 -12.74 -14.41
N LEU A 134 19.41 -12.80 -13.32
CA LEU A 134 18.79 -14.03 -12.83
C LEU A 134 17.76 -14.61 -13.80
N PHE A 135 17.05 -13.74 -14.54
CA PHE A 135 16.13 -14.13 -15.60
C PHE A 135 16.88 -14.68 -16.83
N THR A 136 17.96 -14.01 -17.24
CA THR A 136 18.82 -14.46 -18.34
C THR A 136 19.47 -15.81 -18.02
N ASP A 137 19.94 -16.03 -16.79
CA ASP A 137 20.52 -17.30 -16.37
C ASP A 137 19.48 -18.44 -16.35
N LYS A 138 18.23 -18.15 -15.97
CA LYS A 138 17.13 -19.14 -16.06
C LYS A 138 16.79 -19.49 -17.51
N ILE A 139 16.77 -18.52 -18.41
CA ILE A 139 16.57 -18.77 -19.84
C ILE A 139 17.72 -19.60 -20.42
N ASN A 140 18.97 -19.25 -20.07
CA ASN A 140 20.14 -19.99 -20.54
C ASN A 140 20.14 -21.43 -20.01
N ASN A 141 19.80 -21.66 -18.74
CA ASN A 141 19.64 -23.00 -18.18
C ASN A 141 18.51 -23.79 -18.85
N LEU A 142 17.40 -23.14 -19.21
CA LEU A 142 16.31 -23.78 -19.95
C LEU A 142 16.75 -24.17 -21.38
N ILE A 143 17.48 -23.28 -22.06
CA ILE A 143 18.03 -23.55 -23.40
C ILE A 143 19.05 -24.69 -23.34
N THR A 144 19.93 -24.71 -22.33
CA THR A 144 20.89 -25.79 -22.10
C THR A 144 20.18 -27.10 -21.80
N PHE A 145 19.16 -27.09 -20.94
CA PHE A 145 18.34 -28.26 -20.64
C PHE A 145 17.64 -28.81 -21.88
N ILE A 146 17.10 -27.95 -22.75
CA ILE A 146 16.47 -28.35 -24.01
C ILE A 146 17.51 -28.98 -24.96
N LYS A 147 18.71 -28.40 -25.06
CA LYS A 147 19.81 -28.91 -25.90
C LYS A 147 20.39 -30.23 -25.38
N GLU A 148 20.60 -30.36 -24.07
CA GLU A 148 21.20 -31.55 -23.44
C GLU A 148 20.23 -32.74 -23.41
N ASN A 149 18.93 -32.50 -23.26
CA ASN A 149 17.93 -33.56 -23.26
C ASN A 149 17.47 -34.01 -24.65
N LYS A 150 18.02 -33.42 -25.73
CA LYS A 150 17.68 -33.75 -27.12
C LYS A 150 16.15 -33.87 -27.32
N LEU A 151 15.39 -32.96 -26.72
CA LEU A 151 13.92 -33.01 -26.69
C LEU A 151 13.33 -32.95 -28.11
N ASP A 152 14.03 -32.28 -29.03
CA ASP A 152 13.67 -32.24 -30.45
C ASP A 152 13.79 -33.61 -31.14
N ASP A 153 14.82 -34.41 -30.80
CA ASP A 153 14.99 -35.76 -31.37
C ASP A 153 14.06 -36.79 -30.70
N LYS A 154 13.79 -36.64 -29.40
CA LYS A 154 12.97 -37.59 -28.63
C LYS A 154 11.49 -37.49 -28.97
N ILE A 155 10.97 -36.27 -29.17
CA ILE A 155 9.59 -36.05 -29.65
C ILE A 155 9.42 -36.57 -31.08
N LEU A 156 10.43 -36.41 -31.95
CA LEU A 156 10.40 -36.92 -33.32
C LEU A 156 10.49 -38.46 -33.38
N THR A 157 11.24 -39.08 -32.46
CA THR A 157 11.37 -40.54 -32.37
C THR A 157 10.11 -41.19 -31.76
N ASP A 158 9.50 -40.55 -30.76
CA ASP A 158 8.26 -41.03 -30.13
C ASP A 158 7.03 -40.86 -31.05
N LEU A 159 6.99 -39.81 -31.89
CA LEU A 159 5.97 -39.65 -32.95
C LEU A 159 6.17 -40.59 -34.15
N GLN A 160 7.40 -41.02 -34.45
CA GLN A 160 7.66 -42.03 -35.49
C GLN A 160 7.44 -43.47 -35.00
N GLN A 161 7.50 -43.73 -33.70
CA GLN A 161 7.17 -45.04 -33.11
C GLN A 161 5.65 -45.25 -32.89
N SER A 162 4.84 -44.18 -32.79
CA SER A 162 3.38 -44.30 -32.66
C SER A 162 2.64 -44.62 -33.97
N LEU A 163 3.35 -44.74 -35.11
CA LEU A 163 2.79 -45.01 -36.44
C LEU A 163 3.26 -46.35 -37.06
N ARG A 164 3.80 -47.28 -36.28
CA ARG A 164 4.03 -48.68 -36.74
C ARG A 164 3.12 -49.66 -36.00
N PRO A 165 2.40 -50.55 -36.71
CA PRO A 165 1.65 -51.62 -36.08
C PRO A 165 2.62 -52.72 -35.64
N ASN A 166 2.96 -52.76 -34.35
CA ASN A 166 3.77 -53.84 -33.80
C ASN A 166 2.91 -55.06 -33.45
N ARG A 167 2.91 -56.00 -34.41
CA ARG A 167 2.90 -57.45 -34.17
C ARG A 167 3.85 -57.80 -33.02
N TRP A 168 3.33 -58.34 -31.93
CA TRP A 168 4.10 -59.18 -31.02
C TRP A 168 3.49 -60.57 -31.00
N SER A 169 4.22 -61.50 -31.60
CA SER A 169 4.00 -62.94 -31.56
C SER A 169 4.64 -63.53 -30.30
N LYS A 170 3.89 -64.44 -29.66
CA LYS A 170 4.30 -65.70 -29.00
C LYS A 170 5.66 -65.77 -28.29
N GLN A 171 5.60 -66.18 -27.02
CA GLN A 171 6.20 -67.46 -26.59
C GLN A 171 5.82 -67.77 -25.12
N ALA A 172 4.95 -68.78 -24.94
CA ALA A 172 4.81 -69.55 -23.71
C ALA A 172 4.48 -71.00 -24.12
N PRO A 173 4.99 -72.03 -23.40
CA PRO A 173 5.09 -73.39 -23.93
C PRO A 173 3.81 -74.19 -23.66
N GLU A 174 3.04 -74.50 -24.69
CA GLU A 174 1.84 -75.38 -24.62
C GLU A 174 2.10 -76.82 -25.11
N GLU A 175 3.36 -77.23 -25.35
CA GLU A 175 3.64 -78.46 -26.12
C GLU A 175 3.67 -79.78 -25.33
N ASP A 176 3.64 -79.80 -23.99
CA ASP A 176 3.89 -81.05 -23.24
C ASP A 176 2.63 -81.86 -22.82
N VAL A 177 1.44 -81.26 -22.82
CA VAL A 177 0.22 -81.95 -22.32
C VAL A 177 -0.59 -82.60 -23.45
N SER A 178 -0.63 -81.96 -24.63
CA SER A 178 -1.36 -82.46 -25.80
C SER A 178 -0.76 -83.75 -26.38
N THR A 179 0.57 -83.86 -26.37
CA THR A 179 1.32 -85.04 -26.81
C THR A 179 1.15 -86.23 -25.86
N THR A 180 0.97 -85.98 -24.57
CA THR A 180 0.81 -87.01 -23.54
C THR A 180 -0.61 -87.61 -23.57
N ILE A 181 -1.64 -86.78 -23.75
CA ILE A 181 -3.04 -87.25 -23.91
C ILE A 181 -3.21 -87.98 -25.25
N SER A 182 -2.58 -87.49 -26.33
CA SER A 182 -2.61 -88.15 -27.64
C SER A 182 -2.00 -89.57 -27.60
N LYS A 183 -0.84 -89.75 -26.94
CA LYS A 183 -0.21 -91.06 -26.76
C LYS A 183 -1.04 -92.01 -25.87
N SER A 184 -1.64 -91.49 -24.79
CA SER A 184 -2.52 -92.27 -23.91
C SER A 184 -3.79 -92.75 -24.63
N ASN A 185 -4.41 -91.88 -25.44
CA ASN A 185 -5.58 -92.25 -26.24
C ASN A 185 -5.24 -93.27 -27.33
N GLN A 186 -4.06 -93.16 -27.93
CA GLN A 186 -3.58 -94.11 -28.93
C GLN A 186 -3.28 -95.50 -28.31
N GLN A 187 -2.69 -95.54 -27.10
CA GLN A 187 -2.50 -96.78 -26.34
C GLN A 187 -3.83 -97.41 -25.91
N THR A 188 -4.78 -96.61 -25.43
CA THR A 188 -6.12 -97.11 -25.04
C THR A 188 -6.86 -97.68 -26.25
N SER A 189 -6.78 -97.02 -27.40
CA SER A 189 -7.38 -97.52 -28.66
C SER A 189 -6.74 -98.84 -29.11
N THR A 190 -5.42 -99.01 -28.92
CA THR A 190 -4.71 -100.26 -29.26
C THR A 190 -5.10 -101.40 -28.31
N ILE A 191 -5.22 -101.12 -27.00
CA ILE A 191 -5.64 -102.11 -25.99
C ILE A 191 -7.10 -102.54 -26.22
N VAL A 192 -8.00 -101.60 -26.53
CA VAL A 192 -9.40 -101.91 -26.86
C VAL A 192 -9.51 -102.74 -28.14
N HIS A 193 -8.68 -102.47 -29.16
CA HIS A 193 -8.63 -103.29 -30.37
C HIS A 193 -8.16 -104.72 -30.06
N GLN A 194 -7.12 -104.89 -29.25
CA GLN A 194 -6.63 -106.20 -28.83
C GLN A 194 -7.67 -106.97 -27.99
N ALA A 195 -8.36 -106.30 -27.06
CA ALA A 195 -9.43 -106.91 -26.28
C ALA A 195 -10.59 -107.42 -27.15
N ASN A 196 -10.95 -106.68 -28.20
CA ASN A 196 -11.97 -107.10 -29.17
C ASN A 196 -11.52 -108.29 -30.03
N GLU A 197 -10.25 -108.36 -30.40
CA GLU A 197 -9.68 -109.54 -31.09
C GLU A 197 -9.69 -110.78 -30.19
N PHE A 198 -9.35 -110.65 -28.91
CA PHE A 198 -9.44 -111.74 -27.93
C PHE A 198 -10.88 -112.21 -27.70
N LEU A 199 -11.85 -111.30 -27.64
CA LEU A 199 -13.29 -111.63 -27.56
C LEU A 199 -13.76 -112.45 -28.78
N SER A 200 -13.32 -112.07 -29.98
CA SER A 200 -13.59 -112.84 -31.21
C SER A 200 -12.95 -114.24 -31.15
N LEU A 201 -11.72 -114.35 -30.62
CA LEU A 201 -11.02 -115.62 -30.45
C LEU A 201 -11.72 -116.55 -29.46
N ILE A 202 -12.21 -115.99 -28.34
CA ILE A 202 -12.99 -116.71 -27.32
C ILE A 202 -14.31 -117.23 -27.92
N GLN A 203 -15.02 -116.42 -28.72
CA GLN A 203 -16.24 -116.86 -29.40
C GLN A 203 -15.97 -118.01 -30.38
N ASN A 204 -14.88 -117.94 -31.14
CA ASN A 204 -14.47 -119.02 -32.05
C ASN A 204 -14.12 -120.31 -31.28
N LYS A 205 -13.38 -120.23 -30.17
CA LYS A 205 -13.05 -121.40 -29.34
C LYS A 205 -14.29 -121.99 -28.65
N GLN A 206 -15.25 -121.15 -28.25
CA GLN A 206 -16.54 -121.60 -27.71
C GLN A 206 -17.33 -122.39 -28.76
N GLU A 207 -17.33 -121.94 -30.02
CA GLU A 207 -17.99 -122.64 -31.13
C GLU A 207 -17.32 -124.00 -31.44
N VAL A 208 -15.99 -124.10 -31.29
CA VAL A 208 -15.25 -125.36 -31.39
C VAL A 208 -15.60 -126.30 -30.23
N LEU A 209 -15.67 -125.78 -29.00
CA LEU A 209 -16.11 -126.51 -27.81
C LEU A 209 -17.52 -127.09 -27.99
N ASP A 210 -18.45 -126.31 -28.55
CA ASP A 210 -19.82 -126.75 -28.83
C ASP A 210 -19.85 -127.83 -29.93
N LYS A 211 -18.98 -127.74 -30.96
CA LYS A 211 -18.81 -128.79 -31.99
C LYS A 211 -18.23 -130.09 -31.41
N ILE A 212 -17.25 -130.00 -30.50
CA ILE A 212 -16.67 -131.16 -29.81
C ILE A 212 -17.71 -131.81 -28.88
N ARG A 213 -18.45 -131.01 -28.09
CA ARG A 213 -19.59 -131.49 -27.28
C ARG A 213 -20.62 -132.21 -28.14
N TYR A 214 -20.98 -131.64 -29.28
CA TYR A 214 -21.94 -132.23 -30.21
C TYR A 214 -21.45 -133.57 -30.78
N ARG A 215 -20.14 -133.73 -31.04
CA ARG A 215 -19.54 -135.01 -31.47
C ARG A 215 -19.45 -136.05 -30.34
N LEU A 216 -19.06 -135.65 -29.14
CA LEU A 216 -19.04 -136.50 -27.93
C LEU A 216 -20.44 -137.05 -27.58
N THR A 217 -21.49 -136.27 -27.80
CA THR A 217 -22.88 -136.71 -27.56
C THR A 217 -23.36 -137.77 -28.56
N ASN A 218 -22.69 -137.93 -29.71
CA ASN A 218 -23.10 -138.81 -30.81
C ASN A 218 -22.21 -140.06 -31.02
N LEU A 219 -21.16 -140.25 -30.22
CA LEU A 219 -20.25 -141.40 -30.32
C LEU A 219 -20.50 -142.38 -29.16
N THR A 220 -21.30 -143.42 -29.42
CA THR A 220 -21.55 -144.54 -28.49
C THR A 220 -20.74 -145.81 -28.78
N TYR A 221 -19.78 -145.82 -29.71
CA TYR A 221 -18.98 -147.02 -30.02
C TYR A 221 -17.59 -146.65 -30.59
N ASP A 222 -16.61 -146.39 -29.73
CA ASP A 222 -15.20 -146.89 -29.81
C ASP A 222 -14.36 -146.22 -28.70
N ALA A 223 -13.74 -147.01 -27.82
CA ALA A 223 -13.16 -146.53 -26.55
C ALA A 223 -11.75 -145.90 -26.66
N SER A 224 -11.16 -145.86 -27.86
CA SER A 224 -9.81 -145.34 -28.10
C SER A 224 -9.79 -143.83 -28.37
N ASP A 225 -10.70 -143.34 -29.23
CA ASP A 225 -10.70 -141.94 -29.69
C ASP A 225 -11.39 -140.98 -28.71
N THR A 226 -12.12 -141.51 -27.72
CA THR A 226 -12.82 -140.71 -26.69
C THR A 226 -11.85 -140.12 -25.67
N CYS A 227 -10.72 -140.78 -25.37
CA CYS A 227 -9.74 -140.27 -24.40
C CYS A 227 -8.95 -139.08 -24.94
N THR A 228 -8.52 -139.11 -26.21
CA THR A 228 -7.81 -138.01 -26.86
C THR A 228 -8.68 -136.76 -27.02
N LEU A 229 -9.97 -136.93 -27.34
CA LEU A 229 -10.92 -135.81 -27.42
C LEU A 229 -11.25 -135.20 -26.04
N LEU A 230 -11.20 -135.97 -24.96
CA LEU A 230 -11.38 -135.46 -23.59
C LEU A 230 -10.15 -134.70 -23.11
N GLU A 231 -8.93 -135.15 -23.43
CA GLU A 231 -7.69 -134.42 -23.16
C GLU A 231 -7.62 -133.09 -23.96
N GLU A 232 -8.01 -133.11 -25.23
CA GLU A 232 -8.12 -131.89 -26.04
C GLU A 232 -9.18 -130.92 -25.50
N LEU A 233 -10.32 -131.44 -25.00
CA LEU A 233 -11.38 -130.65 -24.37
C LEU A 233 -10.91 -129.99 -23.06
N ASP A 234 -10.21 -130.73 -22.20
CA ASP A 234 -9.69 -130.19 -20.94
C ASP A 234 -8.57 -129.17 -21.22
N SER A 235 -7.71 -129.40 -22.22
CA SER A 235 -6.69 -128.43 -22.63
C SER A 235 -7.31 -127.15 -23.22
N THR A 236 -8.32 -127.26 -24.09
CA THR A 236 -9.02 -126.07 -24.63
C THR A 236 -9.84 -125.33 -23.58
N LYS A 237 -10.40 -126.04 -22.60
CA LYS A 237 -11.09 -125.42 -21.46
C LYS A 237 -10.11 -124.65 -20.58
N HIS A 238 -8.94 -125.21 -20.28
CA HIS A 238 -7.93 -124.51 -19.47
C HIS A 238 -7.38 -123.28 -20.20
N GLU A 239 -7.12 -123.37 -21.50
CA GLU A 239 -6.75 -122.21 -22.32
C GLU A 239 -7.85 -121.13 -22.34
N LEU A 240 -9.14 -121.52 -22.36
CA LEU A 240 -10.26 -120.58 -22.31
C LEU A 240 -10.34 -119.85 -20.96
N GLU A 241 -10.14 -120.58 -19.85
CA GLU A 241 -10.09 -120.03 -18.49
C GLU A 241 -8.93 -119.03 -18.36
N ASP A 242 -7.75 -119.35 -18.87
CA ASP A 242 -6.59 -118.43 -18.92
C ASP A 242 -6.90 -117.18 -19.76
N THR A 243 -7.54 -117.35 -20.93
CA THR A 243 -7.88 -116.20 -21.79
C THR A 243 -8.94 -115.31 -21.14
N GLN A 244 -9.92 -115.89 -20.43
CA GLN A 244 -10.92 -115.14 -19.67
C GLN A 244 -10.30 -114.36 -18.50
N GLN A 245 -9.31 -114.96 -17.82
CA GLN A 245 -8.58 -114.29 -16.75
C GLN A 245 -7.76 -113.11 -17.27
N ILE A 246 -7.11 -113.26 -18.43
CA ILE A 246 -6.42 -112.16 -19.13
C ILE A 246 -7.41 -111.06 -19.53
N CYS A 247 -8.60 -111.40 -20.06
CA CYS A 247 -9.63 -110.42 -20.37
C CYS A 247 -10.12 -109.65 -19.13
N HIS A 248 -10.27 -110.31 -17.98
CA HIS A 248 -10.62 -109.63 -16.73
C HIS A 248 -9.51 -108.68 -16.24
N GLN A 249 -8.24 -109.08 -16.37
CA GLN A 249 -7.11 -108.21 -16.03
C GLN A 249 -7.01 -107.00 -16.97
N LEU A 250 -7.24 -107.19 -18.28
CA LEU A 250 -7.29 -106.10 -19.25
C LEU A 250 -8.45 -105.14 -18.97
N GLN A 251 -9.64 -105.66 -18.65
CA GLN A 251 -10.79 -104.82 -18.31
C GLN A 251 -10.54 -103.99 -17.04
N THR A 252 -9.96 -104.61 -16.01
CA THR A 252 -9.57 -103.90 -14.77
C THR A 252 -8.54 -102.81 -15.04
N THR A 253 -7.62 -103.06 -15.97
CA THR A 253 -6.60 -102.09 -16.39
C THR A 253 -7.23 -100.93 -17.17
N ILE A 254 -8.17 -101.21 -18.08
CA ILE A 254 -8.92 -100.20 -18.82
C ILE A 254 -9.72 -99.31 -17.86
N ASP A 255 -10.42 -99.90 -16.90
CA ASP A 255 -11.24 -99.15 -15.94
C ASP A 255 -10.35 -98.22 -15.08
N ASN A 256 -9.17 -98.70 -14.65
CA ASN A 256 -8.20 -97.90 -13.91
C ASN A 256 -7.62 -96.74 -14.75
N ILE A 257 -7.32 -96.97 -16.03
CA ILE A 257 -6.83 -95.94 -16.96
C ILE A 257 -7.92 -94.87 -17.19
N GLN A 258 -9.18 -95.29 -17.39
CA GLN A 258 -10.29 -94.36 -17.57
C GLN A 258 -10.54 -93.50 -16.32
N LEU A 259 -10.46 -94.10 -15.13
CA LEU A 259 -10.59 -93.38 -13.86
C LEU A 259 -9.45 -92.36 -13.66
N SER A 260 -8.21 -92.75 -14.01
CA SER A 260 -7.04 -91.86 -13.98
C SER A 260 -7.18 -90.72 -14.99
N SER A 261 -7.65 -91.01 -16.20
CA SER A 261 -7.88 -90.00 -17.24
C SER A 261 -8.91 -88.97 -16.81
N LYS A 262 -10.03 -89.40 -16.21
CA LYS A 262 -11.04 -88.48 -15.66
C LYS A 262 -10.46 -87.58 -14.58
N LYS A 263 -9.67 -88.12 -13.64
CA LYS A 263 -9.01 -87.33 -12.60
C LYS A 263 -8.07 -86.27 -13.17
N VAL A 264 -7.28 -86.63 -14.19
CA VAL A 264 -6.37 -85.69 -14.87
C VAL A 264 -7.17 -84.61 -15.61
N GLU A 265 -8.27 -84.96 -16.27
CA GLU A 265 -9.12 -84.00 -16.98
C GLU A 265 -9.81 -83.01 -16.01
N GLU A 266 -10.28 -83.48 -14.86
CA GLU A 266 -10.83 -82.63 -13.80
C GLU A 266 -9.77 -81.69 -13.19
N GLN A 267 -8.56 -82.21 -12.94
CA GLN A 267 -7.44 -81.39 -12.46
C GLN A 267 -7.05 -80.31 -13.48
N LEU A 268 -7.00 -80.66 -14.76
CA LEU A 268 -6.69 -79.70 -15.83
C LEU A 268 -7.76 -78.61 -15.94
N LYS A 269 -9.05 -78.97 -15.86
CA LYS A 269 -10.16 -77.99 -15.86
C LYS A 269 -10.06 -77.04 -14.66
N ALA A 270 -9.82 -77.57 -13.46
CA ALA A 270 -9.64 -76.75 -12.26
C ALA A 270 -8.43 -75.81 -12.38
N GLN A 271 -7.32 -76.30 -12.95
CA GLN A 271 -6.13 -75.50 -13.17
C GLN A 271 -6.40 -74.37 -14.17
N ILE A 272 -7.04 -74.64 -15.31
CA ILE A 272 -7.42 -73.63 -16.31
C ILE A 272 -8.31 -72.54 -15.69
N THR A 273 -9.30 -72.92 -14.86
CA THR A 273 -10.17 -71.94 -14.19
C THR A 273 -9.38 -71.08 -13.19
N ALA A 274 -8.43 -71.67 -12.47
CA ALA A 274 -7.55 -70.94 -11.57
C ALA A 274 -6.66 -69.94 -12.32
N THR A 275 -6.08 -70.33 -13.47
CA THR A 275 -5.25 -69.42 -14.29
C THR A 275 -6.06 -68.26 -14.86
N GLN A 276 -7.25 -68.53 -15.39
CA GLN A 276 -8.15 -67.48 -15.89
C GLN A 276 -8.57 -66.48 -14.80
N THR A 277 -8.78 -66.97 -13.58
CA THR A 277 -9.10 -66.11 -12.42
C THR A 277 -7.90 -65.23 -12.04
N LEU A 278 -6.70 -65.79 -12.05
CA LEU A 278 -5.46 -65.04 -11.80
C LEU A 278 -5.20 -63.97 -12.87
N GLU A 279 -5.41 -64.28 -14.14
CA GLU A 279 -5.28 -63.31 -15.23
C GLU A 279 -6.28 -62.16 -15.11
N LYS A 280 -7.54 -62.47 -14.79
CA LYS A 280 -8.57 -61.45 -14.55
C LYS A 280 -8.21 -60.54 -13.37
N ASN A 281 -7.70 -61.11 -12.28
CA ASN A 281 -7.26 -60.35 -11.11
C ASN A 281 -6.04 -59.47 -11.43
N LEU A 282 -5.08 -59.97 -12.20
CA LEU A 282 -3.90 -59.21 -12.63
C LEU A 282 -4.31 -58.00 -13.48
N GLU A 283 -5.26 -58.19 -14.40
CA GLU A 283 -5.73 -57.10 -15.27
C GLU A 283 -6.52 -56.05 -14.48
N GLN A 284 -7.36 -56.47 -13.52
CA GLN A 284 -8.01 -55.54 -12.58
C GLN A 284 -7.01 -54.78 -11.70
N GLN A 285 -5.90 -55.42 -11.31
CA GLN A 285 -4.87 -54.74 -10.53
C GLN A 285 -4.11 -53.70 -11.38
N LYS A 286 -3.87 -53.98 -12.66
CA LYS A 286 -3.26 -53.01 -13.58
C LYS A 286 -4.15 -51.79 -13.80
N THR A 287 -5.46 -51.97 -13.99
CA THR A 287 -6.38 -50.85 -14.15
C THR A 287 -6.44 -50.00 -12.89
N ALA A 288 -6.54 -50.62 -11.70
CA ALA A 288 -6.50 -49.91 -10.42
C ALA A 288 -5.18 -49.11 -10.23
N ASN A 289 -4.03 -49.69 -10.60
CA ASN A 289 -2.74 -48.98 -10.51
C ASN A 289 -2.68 -47.77 -11.46
N ASN A 290 -3.18 -47.91 -12.68
CA ASN A 290 -3.23 -46.81 -13.64
C ASN A 290 -4.14 -45.66 -13.15
N GLU A 291 -5.25 -45.97 -12.49
CA GLU A 291 -6.14 -44.98 -11.88
C GLU A 291 -5.48 -44.28 -10.69
N LEU A 292 -4.81 -45.02 -9.80
CA LEU A 292 -4.03 -44.46 -8.70
C LEU A 292 -2.92 -43.53 -9.21
N GLN A 293 -2.25 -43.89 -10.30
CA GLN A 293 -1.19 -43.07 -10.88
C GLN A 293 -1.73 -41.77 -11.48
N LYS A 294 -2.90 -41.82 -12.13
CA LYS A 294 -3.62 -40.62 -12.60
C LYS A 294 -4.01 -39.72 -11.43
N GLU A 295 -4.54 -40.28 -10.35
CA GLU A 295 -4.94 -39.48 -9.19
C GLU A 295 -3.74 -38.87 -8.46
N ASN A 296 -2.62 -39.60 -8.34
CA ASN A 296 -1.37 -39.04 -7.81
C ASN A 296 -0.87 -37.85 -8.66
N THR A 297 -0.95 -37.96 -9.98
CA THR A 297 -0.57 -36.87 -10.88
C THR A 297 -1.50 -35.65 -10.70
N ARG A 298 -2.80 -35.89 -10.51
CA ARG A 298 -3.80 -34.85 -10.23
C ARG A 298 -3.53 -34.16 -8.90
N LEU A 299 -3.24 -34.93 -7.84
CA LEU A 299 -2.89 -34.40 -6.52
C LEU A 299 -1.59 -33.59 -6.54
N ALA A 300 -0.57 -34.04 -7.27
CA ALA A 300 0.68 -33.31 -7.44
C ALA A 300 0.45 -31.95 -8.12
N ALA A 301 -0.37 -31.90 -9.18
CA ALA A 301 -0.74 -30.66 -9.86
C ALA A 301 -1.53 -29.71 -8.94
N LEU A 302 -2.44 -30.25 -8.13
CA LEU A 302 -3.24 -29.47 -7.19
C LEU A 302 -2.36 -28.87 -6.06
N ASN A 303 -1.40 -29.63 -5.54
CA ASN A 303 -0.42 -29.16 -4.58
C ASN A 303 0.50 -28.07 -5.16
N ALA A 304 0.95 -28.24 -6.41
CA ALA A 304 1.75 -27.22 -7.10
C ALA A 304 0.98 -25.91 -7.27
N LYS A 305 -0.31 -25.99 -7.63
CA LYS A 305 -1.19 -24.83 -7.72
C LYS A 305 -1.41 -24.17 -6.35
N GLN A 306 -1.65 -24.96 -5.31
CA GLN A 306 -1.80 -24.42 -3.95
C GLN A 306 -0.53 -23.70 -3.48
N ALA A 307 0.65 -24.24 -3.77
CA ALA A 307 1.92 -23.58 -3.46
C ALA A 307 2.09 -22.25 -4.22
N GLN A 308 1.64 -22.19 -5.48
CA GLN A 308 1.62 -20.96 -6.27
C GLN A 308 0.65 -19.94 -5.66
N ASP A 309 -0.59 -20.31 -5.38
CA ASP A 309 -1.61 -19.43 -4.79
C ASP A 309 -1.12 -18.85 -3.45
N THR A 310 -0.44 -19.67 -2.64
CA THR A 310 0.16 -19.23 -1.36
C THR A 310 1.24 -18.14 -1.57
N ARG A 311 2.07 -18.27 -2.62
CA ARG A 311 3.07 -17.23 -2.98
C ARG A 311 2.40 -15.93 -3.45
N HIS A 312 1.33 -16.03 -4.26
CA HIS A 312 0.59 -14.85 -4.69
C HIS A 312 -0.07 -14.11 -3.51
N VAL A 313 -0.65 -14.84 -2.55
CA VAL A 313 -1.19 -14.25 -1.32
C VAL A 313 -0.10 -13.54 -0.51
N GLU A 314 1.09 -14.11 -0.42
CA GLU A 314 2.22 -13.47 0.28
C GLU A 314 2.70 -12.19 -0.42
N GLN A 315 2.74 -12.17 -1.76
CA GLN A 315 3.03 -10.95 -2.54
C GLN A 315 1.98 -9.86 -2.32
N LEU A 316 0.70 -10.24 -2.24
CA LEU A 316 -0.38 -9.31 -1.92
C LEU A 316 -0.24 -8.76 -0.50
N ARG A 317 0.12 -9.60 0.48
CA ARG A 317 0.39 -9.15 1.86
C ARG A 317 1.53 -8.15 1.92
N GLN A 318 2.65 -8.41 1.24
CA GLN A 318 3.78 -7.47 1.18
C GLN A 318 3.39 -6.14 0.50
N SER A 319 2.55 -6.21 -0.54
CA SER A 319 2.03 -5.02 -1.21
C SER A 319 1.13 -4.20 -0.28
N ILE A 320 0.24 -4.84 0.48
CA ILE A 320 -0.62 -4.20 1.48
C ILE A 320 0.23 -3.47 2.54
N VAL A 321 1.21 -4.15 3.13
CA VAL A 321 2.12 -3.54 4.12
C VAL A 321 2.86 -2.32 3.55
N THR A 322 3.25 -2.38 2.27
CA THR A 322 3.88 -1.25 1.58
C THR A 322 2.91 -0.08 1.39
N PHE A 323 1.65 -0.35 1.06
CA PHE A 323 0.61 0.67 0.92
C PHE A 323 0.25 1.29 2.28
N GLU A 324 0.14 0.50 3.34
CA GLU A 324 -0.09 0.99 4.71
C GLU A 324 1.04 1.94 5.14
N LYS A 325 2.30 1.56 4.92
CA LYS A 325 3.44 2.45 5.21
C LYS A 325 3.39 3.77 4.43
N LYS A 326 2.98 3.74 3.16
CA LYS A 326 2.80 4.96 2.35
C LYS A 326 1.61 5.80 2.82
N LEU A 327 0.55 5.16 3.31
CA LEU A 327 -0.61 5.84 3.90
C LEU A 327 -0.20 6.58 5.17
N ASP A 328 0.53 5.92 6.06
CA ASP A 328 1.05 6.52 7.30
C ASP A 328 1.95 7.72 7.01
N GLN A 329 2.89 7.59 6.06
CA GLN A 329 3.74 8.72 5.64
C GLN A 329 2.91 9.91 5.13
N LYS A 330 1.86 9.65 4.34
CA LYS A 330 0.96 10.72 3.88
C LYS A 330 0.17 11.32 5.03
N GLN A 331 -0.28 10.51 5.99
CA GLN A 331 -0.99 10.99 7.18
C GLN A 331 -0.09 11.87 8.05
N THR A 332 1.18 11.48 8.26
CA THR A 332 2.16 12.33 8.95
C THR A 332 2.34 13.67 8.25
N ARG A 333 2.46 13.69 6.92
CA ARG A 333 2.59 14.93 6.14
C ARG A 333 1.33 15.81 6.23
N VAL A 334 0.14 15.20 6.25
CA VAL A 334 -1.12 15.95 6.47
C VAL A 334 -1.11 16.60 7.85
N ASN A 335 -0.71 15.86 8.90
CA ASN A 335 -0.64 16.39 10.26
C ASN A 335 0.37 17.56 10.37
N GLU A 336 1.53 17.46 9.72
CA GLU A 336 2.52 18.54 9.64
C GLU A 336 1.96 19.79 8.94
N LEU A 337 1.26 19.61 7.83
CA LEU A 337 0.62 20.72 7.12
C LEU A 337 -0.49 21.35 7.96
N SER A 338 -1.29 20.54 8.66
CA SER A 338 -2.31 21.04 9.59
C SER A 338 -1.69 21.88 10.71
N MET A 339 -0.57 21.47 11.30
CA MET A 339 0.13 22.31 12.28
C MET A 339 0.62 23.63 11.68
N LYS A 340 1.20 23.61 10.47
CA LYS A 340 1.64 24.84 9.79
C LYS A 340 0.48 25.78 9.48
N ILE A 341 -0.70 25.25 9.16
CA ILE A 341 -1.91 26.06 8.96
C ILE A 341 -2.29 26.75 10.27
N ILE A 342 -2.35 26.02 11.39
CA ILE A 342 -2.65 26.59 12.71
C ILE A 342 -1.64 27.69 13.08
N GLU A 343 -0.35 27.46 12.90
CA GLU A 343 0.69 28.47 13.15
C GLU A 343 0.50 29.74 12.29
N LYS A 344 0.10 29.58 11.03
CA LYS A 344 -0.18 30.71 10.13
C LYS A 344 -1.46 31.44 10.53
N GLU A 345 -2.49 30.74 10.97
CA GLU A 345 -3.73 31.32 11.50
C GLU A 345 -3.43 32.17 12.75
N ASP A 346 -2.61 31.68 13.68
CA ASP A 346 -2.18 32.43 14.88
C ASP A 346 -1.41 33.72 14.53
N ILE A 347 -0.53 33.66 13.53
CA ILE A 347 0.21 34.83 13.02
C ILE A 347 -0.77 35.84 12.41
N ILE A 348 -1.71 35.38 11.58
CA ILE A 348 -2.73 36.24 10.97
C ILE A 348 -3.59 36.89 12.04
N GLU A 349 -4.06 36.14 13.04
CA GLU A 349 -4.85 36.69 14.14
C GLU A 349 -4.08 37.77 14.90
N THR A 350 -2.80 37.53 15.19
CA THR A 350 -1.93 38.51 15.84
C THR A 350 -1.79 39.79 15.01
N LYS A 351 -1.59 39.66 13.69
CA LYS A 351 -1.49 40.80 12.77
C LYS A 351 -2.80 41.56 12.62
N VAL A 352 -3.94 40.87 12.62
CA VAL A 352 -5.26 41.50 12.62
C VAL A 352 -5.47 42.33 13.89
N LYS A 353 -5.11 41.79 15.07
CA LYS A 353 -5.17 42.54 16.33
C LYS A 353 -4.26 43.78 16.33
N GLU A 354 -3.05 43.66 15.76
CA GLU A 354 -2.12 44.78 15.60
C GLU A 354 -2.70 45.86 14.67
N CYS A 355 -3.26 45.48 13.52
CA CYS A 355 -3.93 46.41 12.61
C CYS A 355 -5.14 47.11 13.26
N GLN A 356 -5.94 46.37 14.06
CA GLN A 356 -7.05 46.96 14.81
C GLN A 356 -6.56 47.99 15.83
N LYS A 357 -5.44 47.71 16.52
CA LYS A 357 -4.80 48.66 17.43
C LYS A 357 -4.34 49.92 16.70
N HIS A 358 -3.60 49.79 15.60
CA HIS A 358 -3.17 50.95 14.80
C HIS A 358 -4.35 51.76 14.28
N ARG A 359 -5.47 51.13 13.90
CA ARG A 359 -6.69 51.82 13.49
C ARG A 359 -7.36 52.60 14.62
N MET A 360 -7.25 52.14 15.87
CA MET A 360 -7.72 52.90 17.02
C MET A 360 -6.81 54.10 17.30
N GLU A 361 -5.49 53.90 17.27
CA GLU A 361 -4.50 54.97 17.46
C GLU A 361 -4.63 56.07 16.39
N LEU A 362 -4.89 55.68 15.13
CA LEU A 362 -5.13 56.64 14.04
C LEU A 362 -6.38 57.50 14.31
N ARG A 363 -7.47 56.88 14.78
CA ARG A 363 -8.70 57.61 15.16
C ARG A 363 -8.46 58.59 16.31
N GLU A 364 -7.70 58.17 17.33
CA GLU A 364 -7.33 59.07 18.44
C GLU A 364 -6.47 60.25 17.96
N LEU A 365 -5.56 60.01 17.01
CA LEU A 365 -4.77 61.07 16.39
C LEU A 365 -5.63 62.03 15.57
N GLU A 366 -6.55 61.52 14.74
CA GLU A 366 -7.51 62.34 13.98
C GLU A 366 -8.34 63.23 14.91
N GLU A 367 -8.84 62.69 16.03
CA GLU A 367 -9.59 63.45 17.04
C GLU A 367 -8.74 64.54 17.70
N LYS A 368 -7.47 64.24 18.03
CA LYS A 368 -6.52 65.23 18.55
C LYS A 368 -6.26 66.35 17.54
N TYR A 369 -6.02 66.00 16.27
CA TYR A 369 -5.81 66.98 15.21
C TYR A 369 -7.04 67.87 14.98
N TYR A 370 -8.24 67.27 14.97
CA TYR A 370 -9.48 68.02 14.85
C TYR A 370 -9.67 69.00 16.01
N THR A 371 -9.41 68.55 17.24
CA THR A 371 -9.52 69.40 18.44
C THR A 371 -8.51 70.55 18.42
N LEU A 372 -7.26 70.26 18.04
CA LEU A 372 -6.22 71.28 17.90
C LEU A 372 -6.55 72.29 16.79
N GLY A 373 -7.05 71.81 15.65
CA GLY A 373 -7.52 72.66 14.56
C GLY A 373 -8.60 73.63 15.02
N LYS A 374 -9.59 73.14 15.77
CA LYS A 374 -10.64 73.99 16.35
C LYS A 374 -10.10 75.03 17.33
N GLN A 375 -9.15 74.64 18.20
CA GLN A 375 -8.50 75.57 19.13
C GLN A 375 -7.73 76.68 18.39
N LEU A 376 -7.03 76.34 17.30
CA LEU A 376 -6.32 77.32 16.48
C LEU A 376 -7.30 78.25 15.73
N GLU A 377 -8.40 77.73 15.20
CA GLU A 377 -9.46 78.56 14.59
C GLU A 377 -10.07 79.55 15.58
N GLU A 378 -10.33 79.11 16.81
CA GLU A 378 -10.82 79.96 17.90
C GLU A 378 -9.80 81.04 18.27
N GLN A 379 -8.50 80.70 18.36
CA GLN A 379 -7.43 81.67 18.58
C GLN A 379 -7.31 82.69 17.46
N ILE A 380 -7.31 82.25 16.18
CA ILE A 380 -7.27 83.13 15.02
C ILE A 380 -8.47 84.08 15.03
N THR A 381 -9.67 83.58 15.34
CA THR A 381 -10.87 84.40 15.43
C THR A 381 -10.77 85.43 16.55
N SER A 382 -10.21 85.06 17.71
CA SER A 382 -9.97 86.00 18.82
C SER A 382 -8.96 87.08 18.42
N MET A 383 -7.83 86.70 17.82
CA MET A 383 -6.82 87.64 17.35
C MET A 383 -7.36 88.58 16.27
N ALA A 384 -8.19 88.09 15.35
CA ALA A 384 -8.83 88.92 14.33
C ALA A 384 -9.72 90.00 14.96
N LYS A 385 -10.52 89.65 15.96
CA LYS A 385 -11.35 90.62 16.71
C LYS A 385 -10.51 91.67 17.44
N GLU A 386 -9.38 91.26 18.03
CA GLU A 386 -8.45 92.18 18.69
C GLU A 386 -7.77 93.12 17.68
N MET A 387 -7.37 92.59 16.52
CA MET A 387 -6.83 93.38 15.41
C MET A 387 -7.84 94.39 14.89
N ASP A 388 -9.12 94.00 14.74
CA ASP A 388 -10.20 94.92 14.33
C ASP A 388 -10.41 96.03 15.36
N LYS A 389 -10.36 95.70 16.66
CA LYS A 389 -10.43 96.70 17.74
C LYS A 389 -9.28 97.70 17.67
N LEU A 390 -8.04 97.20 17.53
CA LEU A 390 -6.85 98.05 17.40
C LEU A 390 -6.91 98.92 16.14
N ASN A 391 -7.44 98.38 15.03
CA ASN A 391 -7.66 99.15 13.79
C ASN A 391 -8.70 100.26 13.99
N MET A 392 -9.80 100.00 14.70
CA MET A 392 -10.77 101.04 15.06
C MET A 392 -10.13 102.12 15.94
N GLU A 393 -9.38 101.76 16.98
CA GLU A 393 -8.68 102.72 17.84
C GLU A 393 -7.67 103.56 17.04
N LYS A 394 -6.93 102.94 16.11
CA LYS A 394 -6.01 103.62 15.21
C LYS A 394 -6.72 104.64 14.31
N GLU A 395 -7.87 104.31 13.74
CA GLU A 395 -8.61 105.25 12.89
C GLU A 395 -9.27 106.38 13.69
N MET A 396 -9.73 106.11 14.91
CA MET A 396 -10.17 107.15 15.85
C MET A 396 -9.04 108.14 16.17
N LEU A 397 -7.85 107.63 16.51
CA LEU A 397 -6.68 108.48 16.76
C LEU A 397 -6.24 109.26 15.52
N ARG A 398 -6.34 108.67 14.32
CA ARG A 398 -6.11 109.39 13.05
C ARG A 398 -7.07 110.54 12.86
N TYR A 399 -8.35 110.32 13.14
CA TYR A 399 -9.39 111.34 13.06
C TYR A 399 -9.11 112.49 14.05
N ASP A 400 -8.75 112.16 15.30
CA ASP A 400 -8.39 113.15 16.32
C ASP A 400 -7.14 113.96 15.91
N LEU A 401 -6.11 113.29 15.38
CA LEU A 401 -4.89 113.94 14.87
C LEU A 401 -5.18 114.87 13.69
N GLU A 402 -6.02 114.46 12.74
CA GLU A 402 -6.39 115.30 11.60
C GLU A 402 -7.23 116.51 12.05
N THR A 403 -8.10 116.32 13.05
CA THR A 403 -8.86 117.40 13.68
C THR A 403 -7.94 118.40 14.40
N LEU A 404 -6.92 117.92 15.13
CA LEU A 404 -5.90 118.75 15.75
C LEU A 404 -5.03 119.48 14.72
N ARG A 405 -4.68 118.81 13.61
CA ARG A 405 -3.93 119.39 12.50
C ARG A 405 -4.71 120.52 11.82
N LEU A 406 -6.01 120.35 11.60
CA LEU A 406 -6.90 121.39 11.08
C LEU A 406 -7.04 122.57 12.07
N ASN A 407 -7.05 122.31 13.37
CA ASN A 407 -7.06 123.35 14.42
C ASN A 407 -5.71 124.09 14.55
N GLN A 408 -4.57 123.46 14.23
CA GLN A 408 -3.24 124.07 14.27
C GLN A 408 -2.84 124.85 13.00
N GLN A 409 -3.70 124.90 11.98
CA GLN A 409 -3.48 125.77 10.80
C GLN A 409 -3.83 127.26 11.05
N SER A 410 -4.23 127.62 12.27
CA SER A 410 -4.67 128.97 12.65
C SER A 410 -3.64 129.81 13.42
N GLU A 411 -2.34 129.50 13.40
CA GLU A 411 -1.33 130.44 13.94
C GLU A 411 0.08 130.14 13.41
N ARG A 412 0.57 130.99 12.50
CA ARG A 412 2.01 131.11 12.18
C ARG A 412 2.38 132.58 11.97
N PRO A 413 3.21 133.17 12.84
CA PRO A 413 3.91 134.42 12.54
C PRO A 413 5.22 134.13 11.79
N LYS A 414 5.53 135.01 10.83
CA LYS A 414 6.68 134.98 9.93
C LYS A 414 7.95 135.47 10.64
N SER A 415 9.08 134.78 10.45
CA SER A 415 10.44 135.25 10.75
C SER A 415 11.44 134.70 9.73
N LEU A 416 11.61 135.45 8.64
CA LEU A 416 12.20 135.05 7.36
C LEU A 416 13.74 134.86 7.30
N LEU A 417 14.46 134.79 8.41
CA LEU A 417 15.91 134.54 8.39
C LEU A 417 16.37 133.40 9.32
N VAL A 418 15.56 133.05 10.33
CA VAL A 418 15.72 131.80 11.09
C VAL A 418 14.88 130.68 10.45
N GLU A 419 13.82 131.03 9.72
CA GLU A 419 12.98 130.09 8.98
C GLU A 419 13.73 129.32 7.89
N ASP A 420 14.68 129.93 7.18
CA ASP A 420 15.45 129.25 6.13
C ASP A 420 16.44 128.24 6.72
N GLU A 421 17.09 128.57 7.85
CA GLU A 421 17.98 127.65 8.56
C GLU A 421 17.17 126.52 9.23
N ILE A 422 16.02 126.83 9.83
CA ILE A 422 15.08 125.85 10.36
C ILE A 422 14.49 125.00 9.23
N ALA A 423 14.22 125.55 8.05
CA ALA A 423 13.73 124.81 6.89
C ALA A 423 14.82 123.88 6.36
N ARG A 424 16.09 124.31 6.33
CA ARG A 424 17.22 123.47 5.97
C ARG A 424 17.41 122.33 6.96
N VAL A 425 17.45 122.62 8.26
CA VAL A 425 17.55 121.58 9.31
C VAL A 425 16.32 120.65 9.30
N LYS A 426 15.11 121.17 9.06
CA LYS A 426 13.91 120.33 8.87
C LYS A 426 14.00 119.46 7.62
N ALA A 427 14.56 119.97 6.53
CA ALA A 427 14.77 119.19 5.32
C ALA A 427 15.82 118.09 5.55
N GLU A 428 16.89 118.39 6.27
CA GLU A 428 17.94 117.44 6.65
C GLU A 428 17.40 116.35 7.61
N CYS A 429 16.66 116.72 8.65
CA CYS A 429 16.00 115.74 9.53
C CYS A 429 14.97 114.90 8.79
N ARG A 430 14.19 115.48 7.86
CA ARG A 430 13.26 114.71 7.01
C ARG A 430 14.02 113.75 6.11
N GLN A 431 15.15 114.17 5.54
CA GLN A 431 15.99 113.31 4.72
C GLN A 431 16.54 112.15 5.54
N GLN A 432 17.03 112.39 6.77
CA GLN A 432 17.50 111.33 7.67
C GLN A 432 16.37 110.35 8.07
N ILE A 433 15.15 110.83 8.29
CA ILE A 433 13.98 109.97 8.55
C ILE A 433 13.67 109.13 7.32
N ILE A 434 13.64 109.73 6.14
CA ILE A 434 13.39 109.02 4.87
C ILE A 434 14.49 107.98 4.62
N ASP A 435 15.76 108.31 4.85
CA ASP A 435 16.88 107.39 4.68
C ASP A 435 16.80 106.21 5.68
N ALA A 436 16.40 106.47 6.92
CA ALA A 436 16.16 105.43 7.92
C ALA A 436 14.95 104.54 7.57
N GLU A 437 13.88 105.13 7.02
CA GLU A 437 12.72 104.38 6.51
C GLU A 437 13.12 103.52 5.30
N ILE A 438 13.91 104.05 4.37
CA ILE A 438 14.44 103.30 3.21
C ILE A 438 15.28 102.12 3.69
N GLU A 439 16.17 102.30 4.65
CA GLU A 439 16.97 101.19 5.18
C GLU A 439 16.14 100.17 5.96
N SER A 440 15.15 100.61 6.73
CA SER A 440 14.17 99.72 7.37
C SER A 440 13.38 98.90 6.34
N HIS A 441 12.98 99.52 5.22
CA HIS A 441 12.29 98.82 4.13
C HIS A 441 13.22 97.84 3.38
N LYS A 442 14.49 98.20 3.14
CA LYS A 442 15.48 97.27 2.56
C LYS A 442 15.74 96.07 3.47
N LEU A 443 15.86 96.28 4.78
CA LEU A 443 16.03 95.19 5.74
C LEU A 443 14.83 94.23 5.73
N ARG A 444 13.60 94.78 5.76
CA ARG A 444 12.38 93.97 5.65
C ARG A 444 12.26 93.23 4.33
N LEU A 445 12.66 93.86 3.22
CA LEU A 445 12.69 93.20 1.91
C LEU A 445 13.67 92.03 1.88
N ASN A 446 14.86 92.20 2.47
CA ASN A 446 15.84 91.13 2.57
C ASN A 446 15.36 89.98 3.46
N GLN A 447 14.72 90.27 4.60
CA GLN A 447 14.09 89.25 5.44
C GLN A 447 13.02 88.47 4.67
N SER A 448 12.13 89.17 3.97
CA SER A 448 11.08 88.53 3.18
C SER A 448 11.63 87.70 2.01
N ASN A 449 12.74 88.13 1.38
CA ASN A 449 13.42 87.33 0.36
C ASN A 449 14.04 86.05 0.94
N ASN A 450 14.67 86.13 2.12
CA ASN A 450 15.21 84.95 2.78
C ASN A 450 14.10 83.96 3.17
N GLU A 451 12.99 84.45 3.73
CA GLU A 451 11.82 83.62 4.05
C GLU A 451 11.23 82.97 2.79
N LYS A 452 11.14 83.71 1.68
CA LYS A 452 10.71 83.16 0.39
C LYS A 452 11.62 82.03 -0.08
N ASP A 453 12.93 82.19 0.02
CA ASP A 453 13.89 81.17 -0.41
C ASP A 453 13.84 79.92 0.48
N GLU A 454 13.64 80.09 1.80
CA GLU A 454 13.40 78.98 2.72
C GLU A 454 12.10 78.24 2.41
N LEU A 455 11.01 78.96 2.16
CA LEU A 455 9.73 78.36 1.78
C LEU A 455 9.83 77.61 0.45
N LEU A 456 10.54 78.16 -0.55
CA LEU A 456 10.79 77.48 -1.82
C LEU A 456 11.61 76.20 -1.63
N LYS A 457 12.57 76.20 -0.70
CA LYS A 457 13.33 74.99 -0.34
C LYS A 457 12.44 73.94 0.30
N ILE A 458 11.58 74.33 1.24
CA ILE A 458 10.61 73.45 1.88
C ILE A 458 9.65 72.84 0.86
N ILE A 459 9.12 73.64 -0.07
CA ILE A 459 8.22 73.16 -1.14
C ILE A 459 8.92 72.09 -1.99
N LYS A 460 10.18 72.31 -2.41
CA LYS A 460 10.94 71.32 -3.18
C LYS A 460 11.17 70.02 -2.41
N ASP A 461 11.45 70.11 -1.11
CA ASP A 461 11.62 68.93 -0.26
C ASP A 461 10.31 68.16 -0.08
N LEU A 462 9.17 68.86 0.03
CA LEU A 462 7.84 68.25 0.08
C LEU A 462 7.46 67.58 -1.25
N GLU A 463 7.73 68.23 -2.39
CA GLU A 463 7.52 67.64 -3.72
C GLU A 463 8.33 66.37 -3.91
N LYS A 464 9.59 66.36 -3.44
CA LYS A 464 10.45 65.18 -3.48
C LYS A 464 9.86 64.05 -2.62
N LYS A 465 9.48 64.34 -1.37
CA LYS A 465 8.84 63.36 -0.48
C LYS A 465 7.53 62.82 -1.06
N TYR A 466 6.72 63.67 -1.69
CA TYR A 466 5.49 63.26 -2.35
C TYR A 466 5.76 62.27 -3.50
N LYS A 467 6.74 62.57 -4.36
CA LYS A 467 7.16 61.64 -5.43
C LYS A 467 7.67 60.31 -4.89
N GLU A 468 8.47 60.32 -3.83
CA GLU A 468 8.94 59.08 -3.19
C GLU A 468 7.80 58.26 -2.59
N LEU A 469 6.81 58.93 -1.98
CA LEU A 469 5.63 58.27 -1.43
C LEU A 469 4.76 57.65 -2.54
N GLN A 470 4.58 58.37 -3.65
CA GLN A 470 3.84 57.88 -4.81
C GLN A 470 4.47 56.61 -5.39
N VAL A 471 5.80 56.59 -5.56
CA VAL A 471 6.52 55.41 -6.06
C VAL A 471 6.35 54.22 -5.11
N LYS A 472 6.39 54.43 -3.79
CA LYS A 472 6.12 53.37 -2.82
C LYS A 472 4.70 52.84 -2.91
N TYR A 473 3.72 53.73 -3.02
CA TYR A 473 2.31 53.35 -3.16
C TYR A 473 2.06 52.53 -4.43
N ASP A 474 2.65 52.92 -5.56
CA ASP A 474 2.54 52.18 -6.82
C ASP A 474 3.23 50.79 -6.71
N ALA A 475 4.38 50.71 -6.04
CA ALA A 475 5.07 49.45 -5.78
C ALA A 475 4.24 48.50 -4.90
N ASP A 476 3.60 49.02 -3.84
CA ASP A 476 2.70 48.26 -2.97
C ASP A 476 1.44 47.82 -3.73
N GLY A 477 0.89 48.68 -4.60
CA GLY A 477 -0.21 48.33 -5.50
C GLY A 477 0.14 47.16 -6.42
N HIS A 478 1.34 47.16 -7.01
CA HIS A 478 1.84 46.03 -7.81
C HIS A 478 2.10 44.76 -6.98
N ALA A 479 2.59 44.89 -5.74
CA ALA A 479 2.76 43.76 -4.83
C ALA A 479 1.42 43.12 -4.47
N TRP A 480 0.41 43.95 -4.18
CA TRP A 480 -0.96 43.49 -3.91
C TRP A 480 -1.59 42.80 -5.12
N ALA A 481 -1.43 43.36 -6.33
CA ALA A 481 -1.92 42.74 -7.55
C ALA A 481 -1.29 41.35 -7.79
N ARG A 482 0.01 41.19 -7.54
CA ARG A 482 0.70 39.90 -7.62
C ARG A 482 0.18 38.90 -6.59
N LEU A 483 -0.01 39.33 -5.35
CA LEU A 483 -0.55 38.48 -4.29
C LEU A 483 -1.97 38.01 -4.63
N LYS A 484 -2.81 38.90 -5.17
CA LYS A 484 -4.17 38.57 -5.61
C LYS A 484 -4.17 37.53 -6.74
N ALA A 485 -3.24 37.64 -7.69
CA ALA A 485 -3.09 36.67 -8.76
C ALA A 485 -2.61 35.30 -8.25
N ASP A 486 -1.64 35.27 -7.32
CA ASP A 486 -1.17 34.03 -6.69
C ASP A 486 -2.27 33.33 -5.89
N MET A 487 -3.08 34.10 -5.15
CA MET A 487 -4.24 33.56 -4.42
C MET A 487 -5.30 32.97 -5.37
N ALA A 488 -5.59 33.63 -6.49
CA ALA A 488 -6.53 33.11 -7.50
C ALA A 488 -6.01 31.81 -8.14
N GLU A 489 -4.71 31.72 -8.44
CA GLU A 489 -4.11 30.51 -8.99
C GLU A 489 -4.08 29.36 -7.98
N LYS A 490 -3.82 29.65 -6.69
CA LYS A 490 -3.94 28.65 -5.61
C LYS A 490 -5.36 28.13 -5.47
N GLN A 491 -6.36 29.00 -5.56
CA GLN A 491 -7.77 28.58 -5.54
C GLN A 491 -8.09 27.67 -6.73
N ARG A 492 -7.65 28.03 -7.95
CA ARG A 492 -7.84 27.20 -9.14
C ARG A 492 -7.24 25.80 -8.98
N LYS A 493 -6.00 25.71 -8.47
CA LYS A 493 -5.34 24.42 -8.19
C LYS A 493 -6.06 23.60 -7.13
N TYR A 494 -6.62 24.25 -6.11
CA TYR A 494 -7.42 23.60 -5.09
C TYR A 494 -8.71 23.00 -5.68
N ASP A 495 -9.41 23.76 -6.52
CA ASP A 495 -10.63 23.29 -7.19
C ASP A 495 -10.34 22.12 -8.14
N GLU A 496 -9.22 22.17 -8.89
CA GLU A 496 -8.73 21.05 -9.70
C GLU A 496 -8.42 19.81 -8.85
N SER A 497 -7.80 20.00 -7.68
CA SER A 497 -7.52 18.90 -6.74
C SER A 497 -8.81 18.28 -6.18
N ILE A 498 -9.84 19.07 -5.90
CA ILE A 498 -11.16 18.55 -5.49
C ILE A 498 -11.76 17.70 -6.61
N LYS A 499 -11.72 18.20 -7.84
CA LYS A 499 -12.23 17.48 -9.01
C LYS A 499 -11.50 16.14 -9.18
N LEU A 500 -10.17 16.14 -9.13
CA LEU A 500 -9.37 14.92 -9.25
C LEU A 500 -9.67 13.92 -8.13
N LYS A 501 -9.87 14.41 -6.89
CA LYS A 501 -10.28 13.56 -5.76
C LYS A 501 -11.64 12.91 -6.01
N SER A 502 -12.61 13.65 -6.57
CA SER A 502 -13.92 13.09 -6.91
C SER A 502 -13.86 12.04 -8.02
N GLU A 503 -13.01 12.24 -9.03
CA GLU A 503 -12.78 11.29 -10.11
C GLU A 503 -12.12 10.00 -9.60
N LEU A 504 -11.13 10.13 -8.71
CA LEU A 504 -10.49 9.01 -8.04
C LEU A 504 -11.48 8.23 -7.15
N GLN A 505 -12.34 8.92 -6.42
CA GLN A 505 -13.37 8.27 -5.61
C GLN A 505 -14.32 7.45 -6.49
N ASN A 506 -14.80 8.03 -7.60
CA ASN A 506 -15.62 7.32 -8.58
C ASN A 506 -14.90 6.11 -9.21
N ALA A 507 -13.59 6.20 -9.43
CA ALA A 507 -12.80 5.06 -9.90
C ALA A 507 -12.69 3.95 -8.84
N VAL A 508 -12.47 4.31 -7.57
CA VAL A 508 -12.44 3.36 -6.44
C VAL A 508 -13.79 2.66 -6.30
N ASP A 509 -14.90 3.40 -6.37
CA ASP A 509 -16.24 2.81 -6.23
C ASP A 509 -16.56 1.85 -7.39
N ARG A 510 -16.13 2.17 -8.61
CA ARG A 510 -16.21 1.23 -9.76
C ARG A 510 -15.36 -0.03 -9.56
N LEU A 511 -14.17 0.09 -8.97
CA LEU A 511 -13.33 -1.07 -8.67
C LEU A 511 -13.91 -1.93 -7.55
N ARG A 512 -14.49 -1.31 -6.52
CA ARG A 512 -15.23 -2.02 -5.46
C ARG A 512 -16.40 -2.80 -6.02
N GLN A 513 -17.17 -2.21 -6.92
CA GLN A 513 -18.26 -2.91 -7.59
C GLN A 513 -17.75 -4.12 -8.40
N LYS A 514 -16.69 -3.94 -9.21
CA LYS A 514 -16.10 -5.05 -9.97
C LYS A 514 -15.57 -6.18 -9.07
N LEU A 515 -14.99 -5.83 -7.91
CA LEU A 515 -14.52 -6.82 -6.94
C LEU A 515 -15.70 -7.60 -6.37
N TYR A 516 -16.76 -6.92 -5.96
CA TYR A 516 -18.00 -7.53 -5.48
C TYR A 516 -18.62 -8.47 -6.53
N ASP A 517 -18.68 -8.05 -7.79
CA ASP A 517 -19.21 -8.87 -8.89
C ASP A 517 -18.35 -10.13 -9.12
N LEU A 518 -17.02 -10.03 -8.98
CA LEU A 518 -16.10 -11.16 -9.08
C LEU A 518 -16.25 -12.13 -7.90
N GLU A 519 -16.41 -11.62 -6.69
CA GLU A 519 -16.67 -12.42 -5.49
C GLU A 519 -17.99 -13.19 -5.63
N LEU A 520 -19.05 -12.51 -6.09
CA LEU A 520 -20.34 -13.13 -6.37
C LEU A 520 -20.21 -14.22 -7.42
N HIS A 521 -19.53 -13.95 -8.54
CA HIS A 521 -19.33 -14.94 -9.60
C HIS A 521 -18.50 -16.14 -9.14
N SER A 522 -17.48 -15.92 -8.31
CA SER A 522 -16.70 -17.00 -7.68
C SER A 522 -17.57 -17.86 -6.78
N GLN A 523 -18.45 -17.25 -5.99
CA GLN A 523 -19.36 -17.96 -5.11
C GLN A 523 -20.42 -18.76 -5.89
N GLU A 524 -20.97 -18.20 -6.96
CA GLU A 524 -21.86 -18.92 -7.89
C GLU A 524 -21.17 -20.13 -8.51
N LYS A 525 -19.90 -19.99 -8.93
CA LYS A 525 -19.12 -21.09 -9.49
C LYS A 525 -18.86 -22.19 -8.46
N GLN A 526 -18.56 -21.81 -7.22
CA GLN A 526 -18.38 -22.76 -6.11
C GLN A 526 -19.70 -23.48 -5.78
N ASN A 527 -20.81 -22.76 -5.76
CA ASN A 527 -22.14 -23.33 -5.55
C ASN A 527 -22.49 -24.33 -6.65
N LYS A 528 -22.22 -23.99 -7.92
CA LYS A 528 -22.41 -24.90 -9.05
C LYS A 528 -21.56 -26.17 -8.92
N TYR A 529 -20.28 -26.03 -8.59
CA TYR A 529 -19.40 -27.18 -8.34
C TYR A 529 -19.93 -28.08 -7.22
N ASN A 530 -20.43 -27.50 -6.12
CA ASN A 530 -21.01 -28.26 -5.01
C ASN A 530 -22.28 -29.02 -5.45
N ILE A 531 -23.15 -28.38 -6.25
CA ILE A 531 -24.35 -29.03 -6.82
C ILE A 531 -23.94 -30.19 -7.73
N ASP A 532 -23.01 -29.98 -8.66
CA ASP A 532 -22.53 -31.02 -9.58
C ASP A 532 -21.91 -32.19 -8.80
N LYS A 533 -21.14 -31.90 -7.74
CA LYS A 533 -20.57 -32.92 -6.84
C LYS A 533 -21.66 -33.72 -6.12
N GLN A 534 -22.70 -33.05 -5.60
CA GLN A 534 -23.82 -33.73 -4.96
C GLN A 534 -24.58 -34.63 -5.94
N GLN A 535 -24.80 -34.17 -7.18
CA GLN A 535 -25.44 -34.98 -8.22
C GLN A 535 -24.61 -36.24 -8.55
N TRP A 536 -23.30 -36.08 -8.69
CA TRP A 536 -22.38 -37.20 -8.88
C TRP A 536 -22.43 -38.21 -7.74
N GLU A 537 -22.47 -37.72 -6.50
CA GLU A 537 -22.57 -38.56 -5.30
C GLU A 537 -23.90 -39.32 -5.25
N ILE A 538 -25.02 -38.66 -5.57
CA ILE A 538 -26.35 -39.28 -5.68
C ILE A 538 -26.33 -40.41 -6.73
N GLN A 539 -25.78 -40.14 -7.93
CA GLN A 539 -25.67 -41.16 -8.98
C GLN A 539 -24.78 -42.33 -8.55
N ARG A 540 -23.65 -42.06 -7.88
CA ARG A 540 -22.77 -43.11 -7.35
C ARG A 540 -23.50 -44.01 -6.36
N VAL A 541 -24.25 -43.43 -5.42
CA VAL A 541 -25.04 -44.19 -4.45
C VAL A 541 -26.12 -45.02 -5.15
N GLU A 542 -26.81 -44.45 -6.14
CA GLU A 542 -27.82 -45.18 -6.93
C GLU A 542 -27.21 -46.36 -7.69
N TYR A 543 -26.07 -46.18 -8.35
CA TYR A 543 -25.37 -47.28 -9.04
C TYR A 543 -24.86 -48.33 -8.07
N THR A 544 -24.33 -47.93 -6.91
CA THR A 544 -23.91 -48.87 -5.87
C THR A 544 -25.10 -49.69 -5.37
N GLY A 545 -26.26 -49.06 -5.19
CA GLY A 545 -27.52 -49.75 -4.86
C GLY A 545 -27.92 -50.78 -5.91
N LYS A 546 -27.88 -50.41 -7.21
CA LYS A 546 -28.15 -51.34 -8.31
C LYS A 546 -27.16 -52.50 -8.38
N ILE A 547 -25.87 -52.26 -8.13
CA ILE A 547 -24.86 -53.30 -8.05
C ILE A 547 -25.20 -54.29 -6.94
N ASN A 548 -25.50 -53.79 -5.74
CA ASN A 548 -25.86 -54.64 -4.60
C ASN A 548 -27.12 -55.47 -4.89
N GLU A 549 -28.15 -54.89 -5.53
CA GLU A 549 -29.34 -55.63 -5.97
C GLU A 549 -28.99 -56.75 -6.96
N LEU A 550 -28.15 -56.45 -7.95
CA LEU A 550 -27.71 -57.44 -8.95
C LEU A 550 -26.87 -58.55 -8.31
N GLU A 551 -25.99 -58.22 -7.37
CA GLU A 551 -25.22 -59.22 -6.60
C GLU A 551 -26.14 -60.12 -5.76
N GLU A 552 -27.19 -59.56 -5.15
CA GLU A 552 -28.18 -60.34 -4.40
C GLU A 552 -28.98 -61.26 -5.33
N GLN A 553 -29.42 -60.76 -6.50
CA GLN A 553 -30.09 -61.57 -7.52
C GLN A 553 -29.17 -62.70 -8.02
N LEU A 554 -27.91 -62.40 -8.31
CA LEU A 554 -26.91 -63.38 -8.72
C LEU A 554 -26.74 -64.47 -7.65
N SER A 555 -26.58 -64.07 -6.38
CA SER A 555 -26.47 -64.98 -5.24
C SER A 555 -27.70 -65.89 -5.11
N LYS A 556 -28.91 -65.36 -5.31
CA LYS A 556 -30.15 -66.16 -5.34
C LYS A 556 -30.16 -67.18 -6.48
N VAL A 557 -29.72 -66.79 -7.68
CA VAL A 557 -29.60 -67.68 -8.85
C VAL A 557 -28.55 -68.77 -8.59
N THR A 558 -27.37 -68.42 -8.07
CA THR A 558 -26.31 -69.39 -7.74
C THR A 558 -26.76 -70.39 -6.68
N LYS A 559 -27.52 -69.94 -5.67
CA LYS A 559 -28.13 -70.82 -4.67
C LYS A 559 -29.16 -71.77 -5.29
N ARG A 560 -29.98 -71.32 -6.24
CA ARG A 560 -30.93 -72.18 -6.98
C ARG A 560 -30.20 -73.21 -7.83
N GLN A 561 -29.20 -72.81 -8.61
CA GLN A 561 -28.40 -73.74 -9.42
C GLN A 561 -27.68 -74.81 -8.59
N ARG A 562 -27.15 -74.47 -7.40
CA ARG A 562 -26.58 -75.48 -6.49
C ARG A 562 -27.62 -76.48 -6.02
N LYS A 563 -28.85 -76.02 -5.75
CA LYS A 563 -29.94 -76.87 -5.30
C LYS A 563 -30.44 -77.81 -6.40
N ASP A 564 -30.46 -77.33 -7.65
CA ASP A 564 -30.85 -78.12 -8.83
C ASP A 564 -29.76 -79.14 -9.25
N LEU A 565 -28.49 -78.91 -8.86
CA LEU A 565 -27.36 -79.85 -9.04
C LEU A 565 -27.31 -80.94 -7.95
N ASP A 566 -27.90 -80.68 -6.77
CA ASP A 566 -27.99 -81.65 -5.67
C ASP A 566 -29.19 -82.62 -5.80
N THR A 567 -30.16 -82.31 -6.67
CA THR A 567 -31.27 -83.19 -7.08
C THR A 567 -30.95 -83.93 -8.37
#